data_AF-A0AAW4TMA1-F1
#
_entry.id   AF-A0AAW4TMA1-F1
#
_cell.length_a   1.000
_cell.length_b   1.000
_cell.length_c   1.000
_cell.angle_alpha   90.00
_cell.angle_beta   90.00
_cell.angle_gamma   90.00
#
_symmetry.space_group_name_H-M   'P 1'
#
loop_
_entity.id
_entity.type
_entity.pdbx_description
1 polymer ?
#
loop_
_entity_poly.entity_id
_entity_poly.type
_entity_poly.pdbx_seq_one_letter_code
_entity_poly.pdbx_strand_id
1 'polypeptide(L)'
;MGNNYLGKYMPCGIEVEGISFNELALVNRPEHAAVLGRIFTSWSLIESSITALLGLMMHGDHRAALAVLESFNSNNSRVQAVRKIGKEVLDASLREDFDALMTEVLSYARERNAIAHSLWGSHMDKPEFVYRMPMAALSSKMVEAPNNPIVDAEAFTSSLKKDIAALSVADLERTEQKGRDLLLRVMRETTNKAYSRALEIHIGKAAAA
;
A
#
# COMPACT_ATOMS: atom_id res chain seq x y z
N MET A 1 24.68 -15.89 -15.33
CA MET A 1 24.36 -15.45 -16.70
C MET A 1 23.88 -14.01 -16.61
N GLY A 2 24.68 -13.04 -17.08
CA GLY A 2 24.30 -11.62 -17.05
C GLY A 2 23.17 -11.38 -18.04
N ASN A 3 22.05 -10.86 -17.57
CA ASN A 3 20.86 -10.65 -18.38
C ASN A 3 21.09 -9.45 -19.32
N ASN A 4 21.35 -9.73 -20.60
CA ASN A 4 21.72 -8.76 -21.63
C ASN A 4 20.53 -7.89 -22.13
N TYR A 5 19.46 -7.75 -21.33
CA TYR A 5 18.24 -7.04 -21.71
C TYR A 5 18.39 -5.51 -21.68
N LEU A 6 19.44 -4.98 -21.05
CA LEU A 6 19.70 -3.54 -20.98
C LEU A 6 20.17 -2.94 -22.31
N GLY A 7 20.68 -3.73 -23.26
CA GLY A 7 21.08 -3.24 -24.58
C GLY A 7 19.91 -2.87 -25.50
N LYS A 8 18.68 -3.24 -25.12
CA LYS A 8 17.47 -3.01 -25.94
C LYS A 8 16.72 -1.71 -25.60
N TYR A 9 16.96 -1.13 -24.42
CA TYR A 9 16.23 0.04 -23.92
C TYR A 9 17.23 1.03 -23.32
N MET A 10 17.24 2.28 -23.82
CA MET A 10 17.89 3.36 -23.06
C MET A 10 16.98 3.72 -21.89
N PRO A 11 17.41 3.53 -20.63
CA PRO A 11 16.58 3.85 -19.47
C PRO A 11 16.25 5.34 -19.46
N CYS A 12 15.02 5.69 -19.09
CA CYS A 12 14.58 7.08 -18.95
C CYS A 12 14.48 7.43 -17.46
N GLY A 13 15.28 8.38 -17.00
CA GLY A 13 15.31 8.72 -15.58
C GLY A 13 16.32 9.77 -15.20
N ILE A 14 16.65 9.78 -13.91
CA ILE A 14 17.62 10.71 -13.32
C ILE A 14 18.68 9.93 -12.54
N GLU A 15 19.84 10.56 -12.37
CA GLU A 15 20.91 10.04 -11.52
C GLU A 15 21.18 11.00 -10.36
N VAL A 16 21.32 10.45 -9.16
CA VAL A 16 21.63 11.19 -7.93
C VAL A 16 22.72 10.44 -7.20
N GLU A 17 23.93 11.00 -7.14
CA GLU A 17 25.10 10.38 -6.47
C GLU A 17 25.37 8.92 -6.87
N GLY A 18 25.34 8.62 -8.17
CA GLY A 18 25.55 7.25 -8.68
C GLY A 18 24.35 6.31 -8.48
N ILE A 19 23.24 6.80 -7.92
CA ILE A 19 21.97 6.06 -7.87
C ILE A 19 21.16 6.41 -9.11
N SER A 20 20.90 5.42 -9.96
CA SER A 20 20.08 5.58 -11.15
C SER A 20 18.62 5.28 -10.83
N PHE A 21 17.77 6.32 -10.86
CA PHE A 21 16.32 6.24 -10.70
C PHE A 21 15.66 6.19 -12.07
N ASN A 22 15.18 5.01 -12.48
CA ASN A 22 14.57 4.79 -13.79
C ASN A 22 13.66 3.56 -13.76
N GLU A 23 12.93 3.31 -14.85
CA GLU A 23 11.98 2.20 -14.99
C GLU A 23 12.63 0.80 -14.95
N LEU A 24 13.94 0.72 -15.18
CA LEU A 24 14.73 -0.51 -15.17
C LEU A 24 15.53 -0.72 -13.87
N ALA A 25 15.40 0.17 -12.88
CA ALA A 25 16.23 0.14 -11.66
C ALA A 25 16.16 -1.17 -10.88
N LEU A 26 15.05 -1.93 -11.01
CA LEU A 26 14.87 -3.21 -10.32
C LEU A 26 15.27 -4.43 -11.16
N VAL A 27 15.61 -4.27 -12.45
CA VAL A 27 15.89 -5.39 -13.37
C VAL A 27 17.02 -6.29 -12.87
N ASN A 28 18.08 -5.70 -12.33
CA ASN A 28 19.21 -6.43 -11.78
C ASN A 28 19.07 -6.75 -10.29
N ARG A 29 17.90 -6.48 -9.69
CA ARG A 29 17.60 -6.63 -8.25
C ARG A 29 16.41 -7.57 -8.04
N PRO A 30 16.51 -8.84 -8.51
CA PRO A 30 15.36 -9.75 -8.56
C PRO A 30 14.77 -10.08 -7.19
N GLU A 31 15.60 -10.16 -6.14
CA GLU A 31 15.12 -10.42 -4.78
C GLU A 31 14.29 -9.26 -4.24
N HIS A 32 14.77 -8.02 -4.35
CA HIS A 32 14.00 -6.83 -3.99
C HIS A 32 12.70 -6.74 -4.80
N ALA A 33 12.79 -6.95 -6.12
CA ALA A 33 11.62 -6.93 -7.00
C ALA A 33 10.57 -7.99 -6.60
N ALA A 34 11.02 -9.19 -6.22
CA ALA A 34 10.13 -10.25 -5.75
C ALA A 34 9.44 -9.89 -4.44
N VAL A 35 10.15 -9.31 -3.46
CA VAL A 35 9.54 -8.86 -2.19
C VAL A 35 8.51 -7.75 -2.44
N LEU A 36 8.86 -6.76 -3.28
CA LEU A 36 7.93 -5.69 -3.68
C LEU A 36 6.68 -6.25 -4.36
N GLY A 37 6.84 -7.22 -5.26
CA GLY A 37 5.73 -7.93 -5.89
C GLY A 37 4.80 -8.56 -4.85
N ARG A 38 5.35 -9.25 -3.84
CA ARG A 38 4.57 -9.86 -2.77
C ARG A 38 3.80 -8.84 -1.93
N ILE A 39 4.41 -7.68 -1.62
CA ILE A 39 3.75 -6.56 -0.92
C ILE A 39 2.54 -6.05 -1.73
N PHE A 40 2.69 -5.90 -3.05
CA PHE A 40 1.61 -5.43 -3.91
C PHE A 40 0.49 -6.44 -4.04
N THR A 41 0.82 -7.73 -4.22
CA THR A 41 -0.19 -8.79 -4.37
C THR A 41 -0.94 -9.07 -3.07
N SER A 42 -0.26 -9.01 -1.91
CA SER A 42 -0.92 -9.23 -0.61
C SER A 42 -1.97 -8.14 -0.33
N TRP A 43 -1.71 -6.90 -0.77
CA TRP A 43 -2.67 -5.81 -0.65
C TRP A 43 -3.98 -6.10 -1.39
N SER A 44 -3.94 -6.63 -2.62
CA SER A 44 -5.16 -6.96 -3.36
C SER A 44 -6.02 -8.02 -2.63
N LEU A 45 -5.39 -8.95 -1.93
CA LEU A 45 -6.10 -9.94 -1.10
C LEU A 45 -6.70 -9.30 0.16
N ILE A 46 -5.99 -8.35 0.78
CA ILE A 46 -6.51 -7.57 1.92
C ILE A 46 -7.74 -6.77 1.47
N GLU A 47 -7.68 -6.10 0.33
CA GLU A 47 -8.81 -5.34 -0.22
C GLU A 47 -10.02 -6.22 -0.50
N SER A 48 -9.81 -7.37 -1.14
CA SER A 48 -10.87 -8.34 -1.38
C SER A 48 -11.52 -8.80 -0.07
N SER A 49 -10.71 -9.06 0.96
CA SER A 49 -11.19 -9.49 2.27
C SER A 49 -11.98 -8.39 2.98
N ILE A 50 -11.58 -7.11 2.85
CA ILE A 50 -12.31 -5.97 3.41
C ILE A 50 -13.67 -5.80 2.72
N THR A 51 -13.71 -5.95 1.39
CA THR A 51 -14.97 -5.97 0.63
C THR A 51 -15.86 -7.13 1.07
N ALA A 52 -15.29 -8.30 1.34
CA ALA A 52 -16.03 -9.45 1.87
C ALA A 52 -16.60 -9.17 3.27
N LEU A 53 -15.83 -8.55 4.18
CA LEU A 53 -16.32 -8.14 5.49
C LEU A 53 -17.53 -7.20 5.38
N LEU A 54 -17.49 -6.23 4.46
CA LEU A 54 -18.64 -5.38 4.19
C LEU A 54 -19.83 -6.19 3.67
N GLY A 55 -19.61 -7.09 2.71
CA GLY A 55 -20.65 -7.98 2.20
C GLY A 55 -21.31 -8.80 3.30
N LEU A 56 -20.53 -9.36 4.23
CA LEU A 56 -21.05 -10.11 5.38
C LEU A 56 -21.91 -9.22 6.30
N MET A 57 -21.46 -8.00 6.58
CA MET A 57 -22.23 -7.00 7.33
C MET A 57 -23.51 -6.56 6.59
N MET A 58 -23.57 -6.73 5.27
CA MET A 58 -24.72 -6.45 4.41
C MET A 58 -25.49 -7.73 4.04
N HIS A 59 -25.69 -8.65 4.98
CA HIS A 59 -26.43 -9.91 4.80
C HIS A 59 -25.86 -10.88 3.76
N GLY A 60 -24.55 -10.82 3.53
CA GLY A 60 -23.90 -11.61 2.49
C GLY A 60 -24.16 -11.09 1.06
N ASP A 61 -24.76 -9.89 0.90
CA ASP A 61 -24.92 -9.26 -0.40
C ASP A 61 -23.61 -8.61 -0.86
N HIS A 62 -22.75 -9.43 -1.45
CA HIS A 62 -21.48 -8.98 -2.02
C HIS A 62 -21.66 -7.94 -3.13
N ARG A 63 -22.75 -8.00 -3.91
CA ARG A 63 -22.97 -7.06 -5.02
C ARG A 63 -23.31 -5.68 -4.50
N ALA A 64 -24.14 -5.59 -3.47
CA ALA A 64 -24.44 -4.32 -2.80
C ALA A 64 -23.18 -3.74 -2.14
N ALA A 65 -22.39 -4.57 -1.45
CA ALA A 65 -21.12 -4.14 -0.87
C ALA A 65 -20.13 -3.60 -1.90
N LEU A 66 -20.00 -4.27 -3.05
CA LEU A 66 -19.13 -3.80 -4.14
C LEU A 66 -19.62 -2.46 -4.70
N ALA A 67 -20.93 -2.32 -4.98
CA ALA A 67 -21.51 -1.08 -5.49
C ALA A 67 -21.30 0.10 -4.53
N VAL A 68 -21.40 -0.13 -3.22
CA VAL A 68 -21.08 0.87 -2.20
C VAL A 68 -19.60 1.26 -2.29
N LEU A 69 -18.68 0.30 -2.35
CA LEU A 69 -17.24 0.57 -2.39
C LEU A 69 -16.76 1.21 -3.69
N GLU A 70 -17.44 0.95 -4.81
CA GLU A 70 -17.20 1.59 -6.10
C GLU A 70 -17.49 3.09 -6.09
N SER A 71 -18.37 3.56 -5.20
CA SER A 71 -18.63 5.00 -5.03
C SER A 71 -17.44 5.79 -4.45
N PHE A 72 -16.40 5.09 -3.96
CA PHE A 72 -15.20 5.70 -3.39
C PHE A 72 -14.00 5.61 -4.34
N ASN A 73 -13.36 6.76 -4.54
CA ASN A 73 -12.22 6.94 -5.46
C ASN A 73 -10.87 6.54 -4.87
N SER A 74 -10.81 6.13 -3.60
CA SER A 74 -9.56 5.72 -2.96
C SER A 74 -9.74 4.55 -2.01
N ASN A 75 -8.71 3.71 -1.92
CA ASN A 75 -8.68 2.58 -1.00
C ASN A 75 -8.77 3.03 0.46
N ASN A 76 -8.16 4.16 0.81
CA ASN A 76 -8.28 4.72 2.16
C ASN A 76 -9.75 5.04 2.47
N SER A 77 -10.45 5.72 1.56
CA SER A 77 -11.87 6.04 1.72
C SER A 77 -12.74 4.78 1.82
N ARG A 78 -12.44 3.74 1.03
CA ARG A 78 -13.12 2.44 1.12
C ARG A 78 -12.97 1.80 2.50
N VAL A 79 -11.73 1.69 3.01
CA VAL A 79 -11.46 1.12 4.35
C VAL A 79 -12.14 1.94 5.44
N GLN A 80 -12.12 3.28 5.34
CA GLN A 80 -12.81 4.16 6.29
C GLN A 80 -14.33 3.97 6.27
N ALA A 81 -14.92 3.77 5.10
CA ALA A 81 -16.34 3.49 4.98
C ALA A 81 -16.71 2.17 5.67
N VAL A 82 -15.97 1.09 5.39
CA VAL A 82 -16.16 -0.22 6.03
C VAL A 82 -15.99 -0.12 7.55
N ARG A 83 -14.97 0.61 8.01
CA ARG A 83 -14.74 0.88 9.44
C ARG A 83 -15.94 1.58 10.10
N LYS A 84 -16.49 2.61 9.47
CA LYS A 84 -17.65 3.36 10.00
C LYS A 84 -18.90 2.49 10.01
N ILE A 85 -19.17 1.75 8.94
CA ILE A 85 -20.31 0.84 8.86
C ILE A 85 -20.24 -0.20 9.98
N GLY A 86 -19.08 -0.82 10.19
CA GLY A 86 -18.91 -1.81 11.26
C GLY A 86 -19.20 -1.26 12.67
N LYS A 87 -18.92 0.03 12.94
CA LYS A 87 -19.29 0.64 14.23
C LYS A 87 -20.80 0.70 14.46
N GLU A 88 -21.57 0.87 13.39
CA GLU A 88 -23.03 0.98 13.47
C GLU A 88 -23.67 -0.41 13.55
N VAL A 89 -23.21 -1.35 12.72
CA VAL A 89 -23.91 -2.62 12.50
C VAL A 89 -23.41 -3.79 13.33
N LEU A 90 -22.15 -3.75 13.81
CA LEU A 90 -21.62 -4.85 14.63
C LEU A 90 -22.13 -4.79 16.07
N ASP A 91 -22.20 -5.95 16.71
CA ASP A 91 -22.46 -6.04 18.14
C ASP A 91 -21.38 -5.30 18.94
N ALA A 92 -21.78 -4.67 20.05
CA ALA A 92 -20.88 -3.88 20.89
C ALA A 92 -19.60 -4.63 21.30
N SER A 93 -19.71 -5.95 21.53
CA SER A 93 -18.57 -6.81 21.89
C SER A 93 -17.51 -6.97 20.79
N LEU A 94 -17.82 -6.66 19.54
CA LEU A 94 -16.92 -6.82 18.38
C LEU A 94 -16.34 -5.49 17.87
N ARG A 95 -16.96 -4.36 18.27
CA ARG A 95 -16.65 -3.05 17.67
C ARG A 95 -15.21 -2.61 17.92
N GLU A 96 -14.68 -2.85 19.12
CA GLU A 96 -13.33 -2.42 19.49
C GLU A 96 -12.26 -3.20 18.70
N ASP A 97 -12.37 -4.53 18.68
CA ASP A 97 -11.45 -5.40 17.94
C ASP A 97 -11.49 -5.12 16.43
N PHE A 98 -12.69 -4.87 15.88
CA PHE A 98 -12.86 -4.50 14.49
C PHE A 98 -12.26 -3.12 14.17
N ASP A 99 -12.45 -2.13 15.05
CA ASP A 99 -11.88 -0.79 14.88
C ASP A 99 -10.35 -0.82 14.91
N ALA A 100 -9.78 -1.62 15.80
CA ALA A 100 -8.33 -1.86 15.87
C ALA A 100 -7.83 -2.50 14.58
N LEU A 101 -8.49 -3.55 14.08
CA LEU A 101 -8.14 -4.19 12.81
C LEU A 101 -8.17 -3.20 11.63
N MET A 102 -9.23 -2.40 11.50
CA MET A 102 -9.33 -1.41 10.42
C MET A 102 -8.28 -0.30 10.56
N THR A 103 -7.88 0.04 11.78
CA THR A 103 -6.78 0.99 12.03
C THR A 103 -5.43 0.42 11.58
N GLU A 104 -5.17 -0.86 11.84
CA GLU A 104 -3.98 -1.56 11.34
C GLU A 104 -3.96 -1.62 9.81
N VAL A 105 -5.10 -1.92 9.17
CA VAL A 105 -5.24 -1.87 7.71
C VAL A 105 -4.86 -0.50 7.17
N LEU A 106 -5.39 0.58 7.75
CA LEU A 106 -5.07 1.95 7.32
C LEU A 106 -3.59 2.29 7.53
N SER A 107 -2.95 1.79 8.59
CA SER A 107 -1.52 1.99 8.80
C SER A 107 -0.71 1.28 7.72
N TYR A 108 -0.99 0.00 7.49
CA TYR A 108 -0.29 -0.79 6.46
C TYR A 108 -0.51 -0.20 5.05
N ALA A 109 -1.72 0.27 4.75
CA ALA A 109 -2.03 0.93 3.49
C ALA A 109 -1.13 2.16 3.25
N ARG A 110 -0.85 2.97 4.29
CA ARG A 110 0.06 4.12 4.18
C ARG A 110 1.48 3.68 3.87
N GLU A 111 1.99 2.67 4.58
CA GLU A 111 3.34 2.12 4.37
C GLU A 111 3.49 1.54 2.96
N ARG A 112 2.54 0.70 2.53
CA ARG A 112 2.50 0.12 1.18
C ARG A 112 2.36 1.20 0.10
N ASN A 113 1.55 2.23 0.30
CA ASN A 113 1.41 3.32 -0.67
C ASN A 113 2.71 4.12 -0.81
N ALA A 114 3.45 4.31 0.28
CA ALA A 114 4.77 4.92 0.22
C ALA A 114 5.73 4.10 -0.65
N ILE A 115 5.61 2.77 -0.67
CA ILE A 115 6.37 1.87 -1.56
C ILE A 115 5.86 1.95 -3.01
N ALA A 116 4.54 1.86 -3.21
CA ALA A 116 3.92 1.77 -4.54
C ALA A 116 4.02 3.06 -5.36
N HIS A 117 4.02 4.22 -4.72
CA HIS A 117 4.00 5.55 -5.36
C HIS A 117 5.35 6.29 -5.27
N SER A 118 6.44 5.55 -5.11
CA SER A 118 7.80 6.12 -5.12
C SER A 118 8.56 5.73 -6.38
N LEU A 119 9.59 6.51 -6.68
CA LEU A 119 10.60 6.20 -7.68
C LEU A 119 11.60 5.22 -7.07
N TRP A 120 11.96 4.20 -7.85
CA TRP A 120 12.94 3.21 -7.47
C TRP A 120 14.26 3.47 -8.18
N GLY A 121 15.34 3.38 -7.41
CA GLY A 121 16.70 3.57 -7.88
C GLY A 121 17.61 2.43 -7.48
N SER A 122 18.69 2.28 -8.23
CA SER A 122 19.73 1.29 -7.96
C SER A 122 21.11 1.88 -8.12
N HIS A 123 22.05 1.38 -7.34
CA HIS A 123 23.46 1.75 -7.40
C HIS A 123 24.27 0.50 -7.76
N MET A 124 25.17 0.60 -8.75
CA MET A 124 25.91 -0.58 -9.25
C MET A 124 26.79 -1.21 -8.18
N ASP A 125 27.49 -0.38 -7.40
CA ASP A 125 28.42 -0.86 -6.36
C ASP A 125 27.76 -1.23 -5.02
N LYS A 126 26.42 -1.05 -4.90
CA LYS A 126 25.66 -1.36 -3.67
C LYS A 126 24.46 -2.24 -4.01
N PRO A 127 24.68 -3.48 -4.49
CA PRO A 127 23.64 -4.39 -4.95
C PRO A 127 22.64 -4.80 -3.85
N GLU A 128 23.05 -4.72 -2.58
CA GLU A 128 22.26 -5.08 -1.40
C GLU A 128 21.12 -4.10 -1.09
N PHE A 129 21.16 -2.87 -1.64
CA PHE A 129 20.18 -1.81 -1.38
C PHE A 129 19.47 -1.35 -2.64
N VAL A 130 18.14 -1.27 -2.61
CA VAL A 130 17.38 -0.43 -3.54
C VAL A 130 17.05 0.90 -2.88
N TYR A 131 16.90 1.93 -3.69
CA TYR A 131 16.68 3.29 -3.21
C TYR A 131 15.27 3.72 -3.56
N ARG A 132 14.57 4.28 -2.58
CA ARG A 132 13.21 4.78 -2.73
C ARG A 132 13.22 6.29 -2.58
N MET A 133 12.69 7.00 -3.59
CA MET A 133 12.49 8.44 -3.54
C MET A 133 11.00 8.76 -3.67
N PRO A 134 10.41 9.53 -2.73
CA PRO A 134 9.03 10.00 -2.86
C PRO A 134 8.83 10.78 -4.17
N MET A 135 7.77 10.47 -4.91
CA MET A 135 7.42 11.21 -6.14
C MET A 135 7.32 12.72 -5.90
N ALA A 136 6.77 13.13 -4.75
CA ALA A 136 6.63 14.53 -4.37
C ALA A 136 7.98 15.26 -4.29
N ALA A 137 9.04 14.57 -3.86
CA ALA A 137 10.37 15.14 -3.79
C ALA A 137 10.88 15.49 -5.19
N LEU A 138 10.74 14.57 -6.15
CA LEU A 138 11.12 14.85 -7.54
C LEU A 138 10.22 15.92 -8.18
N SER A 139 8.90 15.82 -8.04
CA SER A 139 7.99 16.75 -8.71
C SER A 139 8.15 18.19 -8.21
N SER A 140 8.37 18.40 -6.91
CA SER A 140 8.68 19.75 -6.37
C SER A 140 9.88 20.34 -7.08
N LYS A 141 10.92 19.52 -7.28
CA LYS A 141 12.17 19.94 -7.91
C LYS A 141 12.04 20.20 -9.41
N MET A 142 11.25 19.40 -10.12
CA MET A 142 10.93 19.65 -11.53
C MET A 142 10.16 20.97 -11.72
N VAL A 143 9.38 21.40 -10.73
CA VAL A 143 8.68 22.69 -10.75
C VAL A 143 9.61 23.85 -10.36
N GLU A 144 10.50 23.65 -9.39
CA GLU A 144 11.43 24.68 -8.92
C GLU A 144 12.51 25.02 -9.96
N ALA A 145 13.08 24.02 -10.65
CA ALA A 145 14.27 24.20 -11.49
C ALA A 145 14.09 25.21 -12.64
N PRO A 146 12.99 25.22 -13.42
CA PRO A 146 12.79 26.22 -14.48
C PRO A 146 12.57 27.64 -13.95
N ASN A 147 12.14 27.77 -12.69
CA ASN A 147 11.81 29.05 -12.06
C ASN A 147 13.00 29.68 -11.31
N ASN A 148 14.14 29.00 -11.25
CA ASN A 148 15.34 29.50 -10.60
C ASN A 148 16.42 29.85 -11.64
N PRO A 149 16.76 31.14 -11.83
CA PRO A 149 17.73 31.57 -12.83
C PRO A 149 19.16 31.09 -12.54
N ILE A 150 19.43 30.60 -11.32
CA ILE A 150 20.68 29.97 -10.92
C ILE A 150 20.35 28.58 -10.38
N VAL A 151 20.47 27.55 -11.23
CA VAL A 151 20.35 26.17 -10.78
C VAL A 151 21.68 25.75 -10.14
N ASP A 152 21.75 25.84 -8.81
CA ASP A 152 22.81 25.21 -8.05
C ASP A 152 22.58 23.68 -8.05
N ALA A 153 23.34 22.99 -8.90
CA ALA A 153 23.26 21.55 -9.06
C ALA A 153 23.62 20.77 -7.78
N GLU A 154 24.51 21.31 -6.94
CA GLU A 154 24.94 20.69 -5.69
C GLU A 154 23.84 20.82 -4.62
N ALA A 155 23.25 22.01 -4.50
CA ALA A 155 22.09 22.23 -3.62
C ALA A 155 20.87 21.40 -4.06
N PHE A 156 20.64 21.28 -5.37
CA PHE A 156 19.57 20.46 -5.95
C PHE A 156 19.74 18.98 -5.56
N THR A 157 20.93 18.42 -5.80
CA THR A 157 21.27 17.02 -5.50
C THR A 157 21.16 16.75 -4.00
N SER A 158 21.71 17.67 -3.18
CA SER A 158 21.66 17.59 -1.71
C SER A 158 20.23 17.62 -1.17
N SER A 159 19.33 18.37 -1.81
CA SER A 159 17.92 18.40 -1.41
C SER A 159 17.21 17.09 -1.73
N LEU A 160 17.41 16.50 -2.92
CA LEU A 160 16.80 15.22 -3.28
C LEU A 160 17.28 14.09 -2.36
N LYS A 161 18.56 14.09 -2.01
CA LYS A 161 19.18 13.09 -1.14
C LYS A 161 18.47 12.92 0.21
N LYS A 162 17.97 14.02 0.80
CA LYS A 162 17.30 13.99 2.10
C LYS A 162 16.07 13.09 2.13
N ASP A 163 15.42 12.93 0.98
CA ASP A 163 14.20 12.14 0.84
C ASP A 163 14.45 10.72 0.31
N ILE A 164 15.71 10.37 -0.01
CA ILE A 164 16.08 9.04 -0.50
C ILE A 164 16.26 8.08 0.68
N ALA A 165 15.47 7.01 0.70
CA ALA A 165 15.63 5.91 1.63
C ALA A 165 16.34 4.73 0.97
N ALA A 166 17.40 4.22 1.59
CA ALA A 166 18.02 2.95 1.21
C ALA A 166 17.26 1.80 1.90
N LEU A 167 16.91 0.76 1.14
CA LEU A 167 16.14 -0.39 1.60
C LEU A 167 16.84 -1.68 1.19
N SER A 168 17.21 -2.48 2.18
CA SER A 168 17.66 -3.85 1.98
C SER A 168 16.49 -4.79 1.69
N VAL A 169 16.79 -6.02 1.28
CA VAL A 169 15.78 -7.10 1.18
C VAL A 169 15.08 -7.29 2.53
N ALA A 170 15.84 -7.33 3.64
CA ALA A 170 15.30 -7.50 4.98
C ALA A 170 14.34 -6.36 5.40
N ASP A 171 14.63 -5.12 5.01
CA ASP A 171 13.73 -3.99 5.30
C ASP A 171 12.37 -4.13 4.60
N LEU A 172 12.41 -4.58 3.33
CA LEU A 172 11.20 -4.86 2.55
C LEU A 172 10.46 -6.08 3.09
N GLU A 173 11.17 -7.13 3.50
CA GLU A 173 10.58 -8.35 4.07
C GLU A 173 9.86 -8.08 5.38
N ARG A 174 10.35 -7.16 6.22
CA ARG A 174 9.60 -6.74 7.42
C ARG A 174 8.25 -6.11 7.06
N THR A 175 8.20 -5.32 5.99
CA THR A 175 6.94 -4.73 5.51
C THR A 175 6.04 -5.80 4.91
N GLU A 176 6.61 -6.72 4.14
CA GLU A 176 5.89 -7.85 3.56
C GLU A 176 5.28 -8.76 4.62
N GLN A 177 6.03 -9.09 5.67
CA GLN A 177 5.56 -9.90 6.79
C GLN A 177 4.40 -9.24 7.52
N LYS A 178 4.48 -7.93 7.79
CA LYS A 178 3.36 -7.17 8.35
C LYS A 178 2.10 -7.27 7.49
N GLY A 179 2.27 -7.20 6.16
CA GLY A 179 1.18 -7.41 5.21
C GLY A 179 0.59 -8.82 5.27
N ARG A 180 1.43 -9.86 5.40
CA ARG A 180 0.98 -11.25 5.55
C ARG A 180 0.21 -11.47 6.84
N ASP A 181 0.74 -10.98 7.97
CA ASP A 181 0.10 -11.13 9.28
C ASP A 181 -1.27 -10.44 9.29
N LEU A 182 -1.33 -9.23 8.71
CA LEU A 182 -2.58 -8.51 8.54
C LEU A 182 -3.55 -9.25 7.62
N LEU A 183 -3.08 -9.77 6.48
CA LEU A 183 -3.92 -10.55 5.56
C LEU A 183 -4.53 -11.76 6.28
N LEU A 184 -3.72 -12.53 7.01
CA LEU A 184 -4.19 -13.68 7.79
C LEU A 184 -5.26 -13.27 8.79
N ARG A 185 -5.07 -12.14 9.49
CA ARG A 185 -6.04 -11.62 10.44
C ARG A 185 -7.35 -11.22 9.77
N VAL A 186 -7.30 -10.43 8.70
CA VAL A 186 -8.52 -9.99 7.98
C VAL A 186 -9.25 -11.20 7.37
N MET A 187 -8.54 -12.15 6.78
CA MET A 187 -9.15 -13.39 6.25
C MET A 187 -9.75 -14.27 7.34
N ARG A 188 -9.18 -14.29 8.55
CA ARG A 188 -9.81 -15.00 9.67
C ARG A 188 -11.15 -14.38 10.02
N GLU A 189 -11.23 -13.05 10.06
CA GLU A 189 -12.50 -12.36 10.34
C GLU A 189 -13.57 -12.63 9.27
N THR A 190 -13.22 -12.79 7.99
CA THR A 190 -14.21 -13.12 6.95
C THR A 190 -14.82 -14.51 7.12
N THR A 191 -14.16 -15.42 7.84
CA THR A 191 -14.71 -16.74 8.19
C THR A 191 -15.47 -16.75 9.51
N ASN A 192 -15.43 -15.65 10.27
CA ASN A 192 -16.10 -15.54 11.55
C ASN A 192 -17.59 -15.26 11.36
N LYS A 193 -18.43 -16.20 11.80
CA LYS A 193 -19.91 -16.12 11.70
C LYS A 193 -20.50 -14.90 12.41
N ALA A 194 -19.75 -14.27 13.32
CA ALA A 194 -20.20 -13.09 14.04
C ALA A 194 -20.50 -11.92 13.09
N TYR A 195 -19.77 -11.77 11.97
CA TYR A 195 -20.04 -10.72 10.98
C TYR A 195 -21.31 -10.98 10.17
N SER A 196 -21.74 -12.24 10.02
CA SER A 196 -22.98 -12.60 9.34
C SER A 196 -24.22 -12.45 10.22
N ARG A 197 -24.06 -12.54 11.55
CA ARG A 197 -25.17 -12.52 12.53
C ARG A 197 -25.49 -11.15 13.09
N ALA A 198 -24.61 -10.16 12.92
CA ALA A 198 -24.70 -8.86 13.56
C ALA A 198 -26.05 -8.13 13.32
N LEU A 199 -26.76 -8.41 12.22
CA LEU A 199 -28.10 -7.87 11.98
C LEU A 199 -29.29 -8.76 12.40
N GLU A 200 -29.11 -10.07 12.63
CA GLU A 200 -30.18 -10.93 13.17
C GLU A 200 -30.64 -10.42 14.55
N ILE A 201 -29.70 -9.90 15.33
CA ILE A 201 -29.94 -9.31 16.65
C ILE A 201 -30.69 -7.96 16.55
N HIS A 202 -30.47 -7.18 15.50
CA HIS A 202 -31.18 -5.91 15.29
C HIS A 202 -32.61 -6.11 14.79
N ILE A 203 -32.86 -7.08 13.90
CA ILE A 203 -34.21 -7.42 13.44
C ILE A 203 -35.01 -8.12 14.55
N GLY A 204 -34.38 -9.01 15.33
CA GLY A 204 -35.02 -9.65 16.47
C GLY A 204 -35.48 -8.67 17.56
N LYS A 205 -34.78 -7.55 17.73
CA LYS A 205 -35.19 -6.45 18.62
C LYS A 205 -36.29 -5.57 18.01
N ALA A 206 -36.29 -5.35 16.70
CA ALA A 206 -37.33 -4.58 16.02
C ALA A 206 -38.67 -5.33 15.87
N ALA A 207 -38.64 -6.66 15.85
CA ALA A 207 -39.84 -7.50 15.82
C ALA A 207 -40.47 -7.73 17.22
N ALA A 208 -39.80 -7.31 18.29
CA ALA A 208 -40.23 -7.46 19.68
C ALA A 208 -40.65 -6.13 20.34
N ALA A 209 -40.76 -5.05 19.55
CA ALA A 209 -41.25 -3.72 19.95
C ALA A 209 -42.50 -3.38 19.15
#